data_AF-A0A1Y1W5H3-F1
#
_entry.id   AF-A0A1Y1W5H3-F1
#
_cell.length_a   1.000
_cell.length_b   1.000
_cell.length_c   1.000
_cell.angle_alpha   90.00
_cell.angle_beta   90.00
_cell.angle_gamma   90.00
#
_symmetry.space_group_name_H-M   'P 1'
#
loop_
_entity.id
_entity.type
_entity.pdbx_description
1 polymer ?
#
loop_
_entity_poly.entity_id
_entity_poly.type
_entity_poly.pdbx_seq_one_letter_code
_entity_poly.pdbx_strand_id
1 'polypeptide(L)'
;MDLANQTTPVEPCNDISLFPRVSKFQPFIDALERELTEAIRSRVSTIPQRGAAARVGILFSGGVDCITIAALLTRIWPRHEPIELFNVAFENPRQLKAHKTASAYDVPDRKTGRAGWLELCQMDPGRDWRFVEVDVPYDQVLEHKQHICQLLVPSDTVMDLSIGMAIWFASRGHGSLVEKDSGSRSPYVGQARVLLLGMGADEQLGGYSRHRAAWERGQWEDLGREIRVDVERIATRNLGRDDRIVSDNSKESRYPFLAANVVRLLSSTPLDRKMDMRYARGIGEKLLLRLLAYQLGLTNASTLAKRAIQFGARTAKMETGSTKGHTRLQ
;
A
#
# COMPACT_ATOMS: atom_id res chain seq x y z
N MET A 1 -29.98 6.64 -14.30
CA MET A 1 -29.52 7.81 -13.53
C MET A 1 -28.17 7.45 -12.95
N ASP A 2 -27.12 8.01 -13.54
CA ASP A 2 -25.73 7.73 -13.21
C ASP A 2 -25.36 8.31 -11.84
N LEU A 3 -25.11 7.43 -10.87
CA LEU A 3 -24.38 7.76 -9.65
C LEU A 3 -22.89 7.87 -10.02
N ALA A 4 -22.53 9.04 -10.55
CA ALA A 4 -21.14 9.42 -10.72
C ALA A 4 -20.43 9.36 -9.36
N ASN A 5 -19.39 8.53 -9.33
CA ASN A 5 -18.50 8.27 -8.22
C ASN A 5 -17.68 9.55 -7.91
N GLN A 6 -18.31 10.58 -7.35
CA GLN A 6 -17.64 11.77 -6.82
C GLN A 6 -16.94 11.37 -5.52
N THR A 7 -15.72 10.87 -5.66
CA THR A 7 -14.78 10.75 -4.54
C THR A 7 -14.20 12.13 -4.29
N THR A 8 -14.88 12.93 -3.46
CA THR A 8 -14.25 14.09 -2.84
C THR A 8 -12.96 13.63 -2.17
N PRO A 9 -11.82 14.32 -2.37
CA PRO A 9 -10.63 14.08 -1.57
C PRO A 9 -11.02 14.35 -0.12
N VAL A 10 -11.17 13.29 0.67
CA VAL A 10 -11.31 13.45 2.12
C VAL A 10 -9.96 13.96 2.59
N GLU A 11 -9.90 15.23 2.97
CA GLU A 11 -8.72 15.77 3.64
C GLU A 11 -8.41 14.90 4.88
N PRO A 12 -7.13 14.66 5.19
CA PRO A 12 -6.77 13.92 6.39
C PRO A 12 -7.45 14.56 7.59
N CYS A 13 -8.34 13.82 8.24
CA CYS A 13 -9.02 14.29 9.43
C CYS A 13 -8.05 14.14 10.60
N ASN A 14 -7.55 15.24 11.15
CA ASN A 14 -6.61 15.22 12.27
C ASN A 14 -7.30 15.14 13.64
N ASP A 15 -8.61 14.92 13.67
CA ASP A 15 -9.38 14.91 14.92
C ASP A 15 -9.29 13.55 15.63
N ILE A 16 -8.45 13.50 16.67
CA ILE A 16 -8.24 12.34 17.55
C ILE A 16 -9.53 11.94 18.29
N SER A 17 -10.50 12.85 18.44
CA SER A 17 -11.78 12.53 19.06
C SER A 17 -12.60 11.50 18.27
N LEU A 18 -12.24 11.26 17.00
CA LEU A 18 -12.85 10.25 16.16
C LEU A 18 -12.36 8.83 16.45
N PHE A 19 -11.18 8.67 17.07
CA PHE A 19 -10.73 7.35 17.50
C PHE A 19 -11.47 6.93 18.78
N PRO A 20 -11.82 5.63 18.93
CA PRO A 20 -12.29 5.12 20.21
C PRO A 20 -11.27 5.42 21.31
N ARG A 21 -11.72 5.41 22.58
CA ARG A 21 -10.81 5.50 23.73
C ARG A 21 -9.70 4.46 23.60
N VAL A 22 -8.49 4.94 23.24
CA VAL A 22 -7.31 4.13 22.89
C VAL A 22 -6.97 3.11 23.99
N SER A 23 -7.21 3.48 25.25
CA SER A 23 -7.03 2.61 26.41
C SER A 23 -7.75 1.24 26.32
N LYS A 24 -8.90 1.16 25.63
CA LYS A 24 -9.59 -0.12 25.43
C LYS A 24 -8.94 -1.03 24.38
N PHE A 25 -8.08 -0.46 23.53
CA PHE A 25 -7.39 -1.14 22.45
C PHE A 25 -5.93 -1.42 22.78
N GLN A 26 -5.38 -0.83 23.85
CA GLN A 26 -3.96 -0.91 24.19
C GLN A 26 -3.38 -2.34 24.15
N PRO A 27 -4.00 -3.35 24.77
CA PRO A 27 -3.44 -4.71 24.74
C PRO A 27 -3.36 -5.29 23.32
N PHE A 28 -4.29 -4.92 22.43
CA PHE A 28 -4.31 -5.35 21.05
C PHE A 28 -3.30 -4.57 20.19
N ILE A 29 -3.13 -3.28 20.48
CA ILE A 29 -2.11 -2.43 19.83
C ILE A 29 -0.72 -2.97 20.16
N ASP A 30 -0.44 -3.19 21.45
CA ASP A 30 0.86 -3.70 21.92
C ASP A 30 1.15 -5.10 21.34
N ALA A 31 0.12 -5.96 21.25
CA ALA A 31 0.26 -7.27 20.63
C ALA A 31 0.55 -7.15 19.13
N LEU A 32 -0.18 -6.30 18.39
CA LEU A 32 0.06 -6.12 16.96
C LEU A 32 1.44 -5.52 16.70
N GLU A 33 1.83 -4.51 17.47
CA GLU A 33 3.15 -3.87 17.38
C GLU A 33 4.28 -4.88 17.55
N ARG A 34 4.19 -5.73 18.59
CA ARG A 34 5.19 -6.77 18.86
C ARG A 34 5.24 -7.81 17.74
N GLU A 35 4.10 -8.41 17.39
CA GLU A 35 4.09 -9.49 16.39
C GLU A 35 4.46 -8.99 14.99
N LEU A 36 4.03 -7.77 14.62
CA LEU A 36 4.38 -7.17 13.33
C LEU A 36 5.85 -6.75 13.27
N THR A 37 6.40 -6.22 14.37
CA THR A 37 7.84 -5.90 14.45
C THR A 37 8.69 -7.16 14.30
N GLU A 38 8.32 -8.26 14.95
CA GLU A 38 9.03 -9.54 14.80
C GLU A 38 8.86 -10.14 13.39
N ALA A 39 7.67 -10.00 12.80
CA ALA A 39 7.44 -10.38 11.42
C ALA A 39 8.33 -9.60 10.45
N ILE A 40 8.53 -8.30 10.67
CA ILE A 40 9.45 -7.48 9.85
C ILE A 40 10.89 -7.90 10.13
N ARG A 41 11.30 -8.11 11.39
CA ARG A 41 12.65 -8.52 11.78
C ARG A 41 13.08 -9.80 11.06
N SER A 42 12.28 -10.85 11.15
CA SER A 42 12.52 -12.13 10.47
C SER A 42 12.62 -12.01 8.95
N ARG A 43 11.94 -11.03 8.35
CA ARG A 43 11.97 -10.74 6.90
C ARG A 43 13.11 -9.86 6.47
N VAL A 44 13.89 -9.27 7.37
CA VAL A 44 15.02 -8.42 7.00
C VAL A 44 16.36 -8.95 7.51
N SER A 45 16.34 -9.82 8.53
CA SER A 45 17.54 -10.41 9.13
C SER A 45 18.33 -11.31 8.18
N THR A 46 17.66 -11.95 7.20
CA THR A 46 18.30 -12.85 6.22
C THR A 46 18.82 -12.13 4.97
N ILE A 47 18.66 -10.81 4.88
CA ILE A 47 19.11 -10.06 3.71
C ILE A 47 20.64 -9.91 3.78
N PRO A 48 21.41 -10.42 2.79
CA PRO A 48 22.86 -10.38 2.84
C PRO A 48 23.36 -8.93 2.74
N GLN A 49 24.42 -8.59 3.49
CA GLN A 49 25.07 -7.29 3.33
C GLN A 49 25.69 -7.16 1.92
N ARG A 50 25.47 -6.02 1.27
CA ARG A 50 25.96 -5.74 -0.09
C ARG A 50 26.52 -4.33 -0.17
N GLY A 51 27.70 -4.14 0.42
CA GLY A 51 28.39 -2.85 0.45
C GLY A 51 27.49 -1.73 1.00
N ALA A 52 27.57 -0.54 0.40
CA ALA A 52 26.80 0.64 0.79
C ALA A 52 25.41 0.74 0.13
N ALA A 53 25.01 -0.25 -0.67
CA ALA A 53 23.74 -0.20 -1.41
C ALA A 53 22.54 -0.50 -0.50
N ALA A 54 21.40 0.12 -0.79
CA ALA A 54 20.14 -0.23 -0.15
C ALA A 54 19.81 -1.70 -0.40
N ARG A 55 19.47 -2.42 0.67
CA ARG A 55 19.19 -3.86 0.59
C ARG A 55 17.70 -4.16 0.69
N VAL A 56 16.96 -3.27 1.37
CA VAL A 56 15.53 -3.36 1.59
C VAL A 56 14.82 -2.16 0.97
N GLY A 57 13.72 -2.45 0.29
CA GLY A 57 12.80 -1.47 -0.25
C GLY A 57 11.39 -1.74 0.23
N ILE A 58 10.52 -0.76 0.09
CA ILE A 58 9.09 -0.84 0.40
C ILE A 58 8.32 -0.34 -0.81
N LEU A 59 7.34 -1.11 -1.28
CA LEU A 59 6.35 -0.56 -2.21
C LEU A 59 5.43 0.40 -1.42
N PHE A 60 5.54 1.68 -1.71
CA PHE A 60 5.15 2.74 -0.79
C PHE A 60 4.14 3.71 -1.43
N SER A 61 2.86 3.54 -1.10
CA SER A 61 1.79 4.46 -1.51
C SER A 61 1.55 5.61 -0.53
N GLY A 62 2.15 5.56 0.67
CA GLY A 62 1.82 6.46 1.78
C GLY A 62 0.55 6.05 2.56
N GLY A 63 -0.10 4.95 2.18
CA GLY A 63 -1.20 4.38 2.96
C GLY A 63 -0.72 3.72 4.26
N VAL A 64 -1.65 3.57 5.21
CA VAL A 64 -1.38 3.07 6.58
C VAL A 64 -0.60 1.75 6.64
N ASP A 65 -0.78 0.86 5.66
CA ASP A 65 -0.10 -0.46 5.65
C ASP A 65 1.41 -0.31 5.45
N CYS A 66 1.82 0.33 4.35
CA CYS A 66 3.23 0.44 3.97
C CYS A 66 4.01 1.40 4.88
N ILE A 67 3.37 2.47 5.36
CA ILE A 67 4.01 3.43 6.27
C ILE A 67 4.16 2.88 7.68
N THR A 68 3.24 2.05 8.16
CA THR A 68 3.43 1.34 9.44
C THR A 68 4.59 0.35 9.33
N ILE A 69 4.72 -0.38 8.21
CA ILE A 69 5.90 -1.24 7.97
C ILE A 69 7.18 -0.41 8.00
N ALA A 70 7.21 0.74 7.31
CA ALA A 70 8.37 1.62 7.28
C ALA A 70 8.74 2.14 8.69
N ALA A 71 7.76 2.56 9.47
CA ALA A 71 7.98 3.09 10.83
C ALA A 71 8.43 2.02 11.83
N LEU A 72 7.95 0.78 11.72
CA LEU A 72 8.46 -0.31 12.55
C LEU A 72 9.85 -0.77 12.10
N LEU A 73 10.13 -0.73 10.80
CA LEU A 73 11.43 -1.10 10.25
C LEU A 73 12.55 -0.19 10.78
N THR A 74 12.31 1.11 10.97
CA THR A 74 13.34 2.05 11.47
C THR A 74 13.90 1.67 12.84
N ARG A 75 13.08 1.02 13.67
CA ARG A 75 13.46 0.59 15.03
C ARG A 75 14.41 -0.59 15.05
N ILE A 76 14.47 -1.35 13.96
CA ILE A 76 15.24 -2.61 13.91
C ILE A 76 16.30 -2.63 12.80
N TRP A 77 16.21 -1.73 11.81
CA TRP A 77 17.13 -1.66 10.69
C TRP A 77 18.37 -0.79 11.03
N PRO A 78 19.60 -1.21 10.66
CA PRO A 78 20.82 -0.46 10.98
C PRO A 78 20.74 1.00 10.52
N ARG A 79 21.03 1.98 11.40
CA ARG A 79 20.79 3.41 11.12
C ARG A 79 21.48 3.97 9.89
N HIS A 80 22.69 3.51 9.61
CA HIS A 80 23.48 3.96 8.47
C HIS A 80 23.02 3.36 7.14
N GLU A 81 22.15 2.34 7.16
CA GLU A 81 21.67 1.72 5.93
C GLU A 81 20.40 2.40 5.42
N PRO A 82 20.35 2.74 4.13
CA PRO A 82 19.17 3.36 3.52
C PRO A 82 17.97 2.41 3.46
N ILE A 83 16.78 3.00 3.45
CA ILE A 83 15.51 2.33 3.13
C ILE A 83 14.92 2.99 1.88
N GLU A 84 14.70 2.21 0.83
CA GLU A 84 14.08 2.69 -0.41
C GLU A 84 12.56 2.63 -0.33
N LEU A 85 11.89 3.72 -0.71
CA LEU A 85 10.44 3.82 -0.79
C LEU A 85 10.05 4.03 -2.26
N PHE A 86 9.47 3.01 -2.90
CA PHE A 86 9.09 3.08 -4.31
C PHE A 86 7.63 3.52 -4.45
N ASN A 87 7.41 4.71 -5.01
CA ASN A 87 6.07 5.27 -5.23
C ASN A 87 5.79 5.46 -6.72
N VAL A 88 4.80 4.75 -7.25
CA VAL A 88 4.49 4.73 -8.68
C VAL A 88 3.32 5.64 -9.04
N ALA A 89 3.45 6.35 -10.17
CA ALA A 89 2.41 7.16 -10.77
C ALA A 89 2.41 6.97 -12.28
N PHE A 90 1.22 6.90 -12.88
CA PHE A 90 1.06 6.67 -14.31
C PHE A 90 0.57 7.91 -15.01
N GLU A 91 1.18 8.21 -16.15
CA GLU A 91 0.69 9.20 -17.07
C GLU A 91 -0.67 8.76 -17.61
N ASN A 92 -1.67 9.67 -17.57
CA ASN A 92 -2.98 9.40 -18.10
C ASN A 92 -3.28 10.31 -19.31
N PRO A 93 -3.25 9.77 -20.54
CA PRO A 93 -3.50 10.55 -21.76
C PRO A 93 -4.82 11.31 -21.77
N ARG A 94 -5.86 10.82 -21.08
CA ARG A 94 -7.15 11.51 -20.99
C ARG A 94 -7.07 12.81 -20.20
N GLN A 95 -6.21 12.87 -19.18
CA GLN A 95 -6.05 14.07 -18.36
C GLN A 95 -5.12 15.09 -19.00
N LEU A 96 -4.13 14.64 -19.75
CA LEU A 96 -3.28 15.52 -20.57
C LEU A 96 -4.10 16.26 -21.63
N LYS A 97 -5.02 15.55 -22.30
CA LYS A 97 -5.95 16.15 -23.29
C LYS A 97 -6.97 17.11 -22.67
N ALA A 98 -7.24 17.00 -21.37
CA ALA A 98 -8.25 17.81 -20.67
C ALA A 98 -7.72 19.14 -20.11
N HIS A 99 -6.49 19.55 -20.47
CA HIS A 99 -5.82 20.79 -20.05
C HIS A 99 -5.95 21.11 -18.55
N LYS A 100 -5.00 20.65 -17.73
CA LYS A 100 -4.74 21.27 -16.42
C LYS A 100 -3.25 21.38 -16.13
N THR A 101 -2.88 22.53 -15.62
CA THR A 101 -1.58 23.04 -15.15
C THR A 101 -0.91 22.23 -14.03
N ALA A 102 -1.38 21.01 -13.74
CA ALA A 102 -0.81 20.13 -12.70
C ALA A 102 0.10 19.09 -13.35
N SER A 103 1.19 18.71 -12.66
CA SER A 103 2.09 17.65 -13.14
C SER A 103 1.30 16.37 -13.45
N ALA A 104 1.62 15.72 -14.58
CA ALA A 104 0.95 14.50 -15.05
C ALA A 104 0.93 13.38 -13.99
N TYR A 105 1.91 13.41 -13.08
CA TYR A 105 2.17 12.41 -12.06
C TYR A 105 1.74 12.84 -10.65
N ASP A 106 1.14 14.02 -10.47
CA ASP A 106 0.55 14.46 -9.19
C ASP A 106 -0.79 13.76 -8.90
N VAL A 107 -0.74 12.43 -8.92
CA VAL A 107 -1.82 11.52 -8.64
C VAL A 107 -2.02 11.36 -7.13
N PRO A 108 -3.19 10.88 -6.66
CA PRO A 108 -3.45 10.72 -5.23
C PRO A 108 -2.40 9.90 -4.46
N ASP A 109 -1.91 8.79 -5.01
CA ASP A 109 -0.90 7.97 -4.34
C ASP A 109 0.48 8.65 -4.32
N ARG A 110 0.78 9.53 -5.28
CA ARG A 110 2.00 10.36 -5.24
C ARG A 110 1.92 11.41 -4.15
N LYS A 111 0.78 12.08 -4.01
CA LYS A 111 0.55 13.09 -2.96
C LYS A 111 0.61 12.49 -1.57
N THR A 112 -0.07 11.37 -1.35
CA THR A 112 -0.06 10.65 -0.08
C THR A 112 1.31 10.01 0.19
N GLY A 113 1.98 9.49 -0.84
CA GLY A 113 3.36 9.01 -0.75
C GLY A 113 4.34 10.09 -0.29
N ARG A 114 4.33 11.28 -0.91
CA ARG A 114 5.18 12.41 -0.48
C ARG A 114 4.88 12.82 0.96
N ALA A 115 3.61 12.96 1.32
CA ALA A 115 3.21 13.32 2.69
C ALA A 115 3.68 12.28 3.72
N GLY A 116 3.46 10.99 3.44
CA GLY A 116 3.90 9.90 4.31
C GLY A 116 5.42 9.78 4.42
N TRP A 117 6.16 10.03 3.35
CA TRP A 117 7.62 10.10 3.40
C TRP A 117 8.11 11.26 4.27
N LEU A 118 7.52 12.45 4.13
CA LEU A 118 7.87 13.60 4.98
C LEU A 118 7.55 13.33 6.46
N GLU A 119 6.45 12.65 6.75
CA GLU A 119 6.09 12.20 8.10
C GLU A 119 7.13 11.22 8.68
N LEU A 120 7.57 10.23 7.89
CA LEU A 120 8.68 9.32 8.27
C LEU A 120 9.99 10.08 8.52
N CYS A 121 10.30 11.07 7.69
CA CYS A 121 11.48 11.93 7.84
C CYS A 121 11.44 12.82 9.08
N GLN A 122 10.24 13.18 9.57
CA GLN A 122 10.08 13.90 10.83
C GLN A 122 10.24 12.96 12.02
N MET A 123 9.72 11.74 11.91
CA MET A 123 9.80 10.71 12.95
C MET A 123 11.23 10.19 13.18
N ASP A 124 12.02 9.99 12.12
CA ASP A 124 13.43 9.58 12.22
C ASP A 124 14.31 10.44 11.28
N PRO A 125 14.71 11.66 11.70
CA PRO A 125 15.49 12.58 10.86
C PRO A 125 16.89 12.07 10.50
N GLY A 126 17.42 11.13 11.27
CA GLY A 126 18.76 10.55 11.04
C GLY A 126 18.78 9.41 10.02
N ARG A 127 17.62 9.01 9.49
CA ARG A 127 17.48 7.92 8.53
C ARG A 127 17.70 8.41 7.10
N ASP A 128 18.53 7.68 6.34
CA ASP A 128 18.58 7.81 4.87
C ASP A 128 17.32 7.18 4.24
N TRP A 129 16.27 7.99 4.12
CA TRP A 129 15.05 7.65 3.38
C TRP A 129 15.21 7.98 1.90
N ARG A 130 15.20 6.96 1.05
CA ARG A 130 15.26 7.14 -0.41
C ARG A 130 13.88 7.05 -1.02
N PHE A 131 13.19 8.18 -1.09
CA PHE A 131 11.89 8.24 -1.77
C PHE A 131 12.08 8.32 -3.28
N VAL A 132 11.73 7.24 -3.96
CA VAL A 132 11.89 7.06 -5.41
C VAL A 132 10.53 7.22 -6.09
N GLU A 133 10.40 8.31 -6.83
CA GLU A 133 9.27 8.61 -7.68
C GLU A 133 9.38 7.85 -9.01
N VAL A 134 8.62 6.76 -9.14
CA VAL A 134 8.50 5.97 -10.38
C VAL A 134 7.40 6.58 -11.22
N ASP A 135 7.76 7.49 -12.11
CA ASP A 135 6.87 8.07 -13.11
C ASP A 135 6.85 7.18 -14.35
N VAL A 136 5.66 6.71 -14.72
CA VAL A 136 5.47 5.77 -15.84
C VAL A 136 4.78 6.49 -17.00
N PRO A 137 5.54 6.85 -18.05
CA PRO A 137 4.99 7.34 -19.31
C PRO A 137 4.02 6.34 -19.96
N TYR A 138 3.03 6.85 -20.70
CA TYR A 138 2.00 5.98 -21.30
C TYR A 138 2.55 5.04 -22.39
N ASP A 139 3.58 5.44 -23.13
CA ASP A 139 4.26 4.60 -24.11
C ASP A 139 4.93 3.38 -23.46
N GLN A 140 5.56 3.52 -22.30
CA GLN A 140 6.12 2.40 -21.54
C GLN A 140 5.03 1.43 -21.08
N VAL A 141 3.84 1.94 -20.72
CA VAL A 141 2.69 1.07 -20.41
C VAL A 141 2.35 0.21 -21.61
N LEU A 142 2.24 0.81 -22.81
CA LEU A 142 1.90 0.08 -24.03
C LEU A 142 2.97 -0.96 -24.39
N GLU A 143 4.24 -0.58 -24.28
CA GLU A 143 5.39 -1.45 -24.55
C GLU A 143 5.37 -2.71 -23.68
N HIS A 144 5.14 -2.56 -22.37
CA HIS A 144 5.22 -3.67 -21.42
C HIS A 144 3.88 -4.38 -21.16
N LYS A 145 2.75 -3.86 -21.66
CA LYS A 145 1.41 -4.39 -21.37
C LYS A 145 1.31 -5.89 -21.64
N GLN A 146 1.73 -6.34 -22.82
CA GLN A 146 1.59 -7.74 -23.22
C GLN A 146 2.45 -8.68 -22.36
N HIS A 147 3.69 -8.27 -22.05
CA HIS A 147 4.58 -9.00 -21.14
C HIS A 147 3.96 -9.13 -19.76
N ILE A 148 3.48 -8.01 -19.19
CA ILE A 148 2.83 -8.00 -17.87
C ILE A 148 1.60 -8.91 -17.87
N CYS A 149 0.76 -8.89 -18.92
CA CYS A 149 -0.39 -9.79 -19.02
C CYS A 149 0.00 -11.28 -18.89
N GLN A 150 1.10 -11.70 -19.52
CA GLN A 150 1.58 -13.08 -19.45
C GLN A 150 2.00 -13.46 -18.03
N LEU A 151 2.55 -12.50 -17.26
CA LEU A 151 2.92 -12.68 -15.86
C LEU A 151 1.73 -12.76 -14.89
N LEU A 152 0.48 -12.50 -15.33
CA LEU A 152 -0.70 -12.54 -14.44
C LEU A 152 -1.36 -13.92 -14.35
N VAL A 153 -1.17 -14.80 -15.33
CA VAL A 153 -1.87 -16.11 -15.46
C VAL A 153 -1.75 -17.00 -14.20
N PRO A 154 -2.83 -17.39 -13.52
CA PRO A 154 -4.17 -17.57 -14.07
C PRO A 154 -5.10 -16.38 -13.86
N SER A 155 -4.63 -15.30 -13.24
CA SER A 155 -5.41 -14.06 -13.13
C SER A 155 -5.52 -13.40 -14.49
N ASP A 156 -6.74 -13.08 -14.89
CA ASP A 156 -7.04 -12.68 -16.26
C ASP A 156 -7.99 -11.49 -16.32
N THR A 157 -8.07 -10.63 -15.28
CA THR A 157 -8.99 -9.48 -15.29
C THR A 157 -8.30 -8.14 -15.52
N VAL A 158 -9.06 -7.14 -15.98
CA VAL A 158 -8.58 -5.74 -16.09
C VAL A 158 -8.08 -5.19 -14.75
N MET A 159 -8.71 -5.58 -13.65
CA MET A 159 -8.24 -5.22 -12.30
C MET A 159 -6.88 -5.85 -12.00
N ASP A 160 -6.68 -7.11 -12.38
CA ASP A 160 -5.40 -7.80 -12.19
C ASP A 160 -4.28 -7.15 -12.99
N LEU A 161 -4.57 -6.74 -14.23
CA LEU A 161 -3.63 -5.99 -15.04
C LEU A 161 -3.29 -4.64 -14.42
N SER A 162 -4.29 -3.91 -13.94
CA SER A 162 -4.08 -2.58 -13.35
C SER A 162 -3.25 -2.65 -12.06
N ILE A 163 -3.46 -3.66 -11.23
CA ILE A 163 -2.67 -3.91 -10.02
C ILE A 163 -1.27 -4.41 -10.39
N GLY A 164 -1.19 -5.39 -11.29
CA GLY A 164 0.06 -5.98 -11.76
C GLY A 164 0.99 -4.94 -12.38
N MET A 165 0.47 -4.05 -13.23
CA MET A 165 1.25 -2.93 -13.79
C MET A 165 1.84 -2.03 -12.70
N ALA A 166 1.02 -1.63 -11.72
CA ALA A 166 1.48 -0.76 -10.64
C ALA A 166 2.63 -1.43 -9.85
N ILE A 167 2.47 -2.70 -9.50
CA ILE A 167 3.49 -3.45 -8.77
C ILE A 167 4.73 -3.67 -9.64
N TRP A 168 4.58 -4.04 -10.91
CA TRP A 168 5.68 -4.31 -11.83
C TRP A 168 6.57 -3.08 -12.00
N PHE A 169 5.98 -1.94 -12.39
CA PHE A 169 6.74 -0.70 -12.58
C PHE A 169 7.35 -0.20 -11.27
N ALA A 170 6.61 -0.23 -10.15
CA ALA A 170 7.16 0.15 -8.86
C ALA A 170 8.36 -0.74 -8.46
N SER A 171 8.24 -2.05 -8.68
CA SER A 171 9.28 -3.02 -8.32
C SER A 171 10.52 -2.91 -9.21
N ARG A 172 10.40 -2.46 -10.47
CA ARG A 172 11.57 -2.14 -11.33
C ARG A 172 12.48 -1.11 -10.67
N GLY A 173 11.92 -0.15 -9.94
CA GLY A 173 12.67 0.84 -9.16
C GLY A 173 13.41 1.88 -10.00
N HIS A 174 13.08 2.00 -11.29
CA HIS A 174 13.59 3.07 -12.16
C HIS A 174 12.74 4.32 -11.94
N GLY A 175 13.33 5.40 -11.47
CA GLY A 175 12.58 6.62 -11.17
C GLY A 175 13.49 7.80 -10.86
N SER A 176 12.95 8.74 -10.10
CA SER A 176 13.69 9.90 -9.59
C SER A 176 13.77 9.87 -8.08
N LEU A 177 14.99 9.99 -7.53
CA LEU A 177 15.17 10.23 -6.11
C LEU A 177 14.77 11.67 -5.80
N VAL A 178 13.95 11.86 -4.77
CA VAL A 178 13.51 13.18 -4.32
C VAL A 178 14.37 13.63 -3.15
N GLU A 179 14.96 14.81 -3.30
CA GLU A 179 15.72 15.46 -2.24
C GLU A 179 14.76 16.25 -1.33
N LYS A 180 14.90 16.09 0.00
CA LYS A 180 13.91 16.55 0.98
C LYS A 180 13.83 18.08 1.05
N ASP A 181 14.96 18.77 0.99
CA ASP A 181 15.02 20.20 1.31
C ASP A 181 14.73 21.07 0.08
N SER A 182 15.28 20.72 -1.07
CA SER A 182 15.05 21.42 -2.35
C SER A 182 13.84 20.90 -3.11
N GLY A 183 13.37 19.68 -2.82
CA GLY A 183 12.36 18.99 -3.62
C GLY A 183 12.86 18.64 -5.03
N SER A 184 14.17 18.74 -5.30
CA SER A 184 14.76 18.40 -6.58
C SER A 184 14.70 16.89 -6.85
N ARG A 185 14.76 16.54 -8.14
CA ARG A 185 14.61 15.17 -8.63
C ARG A 185 15.84 14.80 -9.44
N SER A 186 16.51 13.73 -9.06
CA SER A 186 17.65 13.17 -9.80
C SER A 186 17.35 11.75 -10.26
N PRO A 187 17.73 11.35 -11.49
CA PRO A 187 17.58 9.98 -11.96
C PRO A 187 18.16 8.97 -10.96
N TYR A 188 17.40 7.92 -10.66
CA TYR A 188 17.79 6.91 -9.68
C TYR A 188 17.27 5.52 -10.06
N VAL A 189 18.09 4.51 -9.82
CA VAL A 189 17.73 3.10 -9.98
C VAL A 189 17.85 2.43 -8.62
N GLY A 190 16.72 1.96 -8.11
CA GLY A 190 16.61 1.25 -6.84
C GLY A 190 17.51 0.02 -6.77
N GLN A 191 18.27 -0.10 -5.69
CA GLN A 191 19.24 -1.18 -5.50
C GLN A 191 18.68 -2.34 -4.67
N ALA A 192 17.61 -2.11 -3.90
CA ALA A 192 17.02 -3.12 -3.04
C ALA A 192 16.53 -4.32 -3.83
N ARG A 193 16.98 -5.50 -3.39
CA ARG A 193 16.58 -6.81 -3.96
C ARG A 193 15.44 -7.45 -3.19
N VAL A 194 15.17 -6.99 -1.98
CA VAL A 194 14.05 -7.45 -1.17
C VAL A 194 13.08 -6.30 -0.98
N LEU A 195 11.82 -6.53 -1.30
CA LEU A 195 10.73 -5.57 -1.13
C LEU A 195 9.78 -6.04 -0.02
N LEU A 196 9.50 -5.16 0.94
CA LEU A 196 8.42 -5.36 1.89
C LEU A 196 7.11 -4.82 1.30
N LEU A 197 6.07 -5.64 1.30
CA LEU A 197 4.75 -5.30 0.75
C LEU A 197 3.68 -5.33 1.86
N GLY A 198 2.75 -4.37 1.82
CA GLY A 198 1.64 -4.24 2.77
C GLY A 198 0.47 -5.23 2.60
N MET A 199 0.63 -6.24 1.74
CA MET A 199 -0.44 -7.18 1.41
C MET A 199 -0.82 -8.05 2.61
N GLY A 200 -2.11 -8.39 2.73
CA GLY A 200 -2.65 -9.10 3.88
C GLY A 200 -3.26 -8.17 4.93
N ALA A 201 -2.91 -6.89 4.96
CA ALA A 201 -3.49 -5.94 5.89
C ALA A 201 -4.99 -5.71 5.59
N ASP A 202 -5.35 -5.51 4.31
CA ASP A 202 -6.74 -5.27 3.91
C ASP A 202 -7.66 -6.45 4.22
N GLU A 203 -7.20 -7.66 3.87
CA GLU A 203 -7.94 -8.92 4.03
C GLU A 203 -8.20 -9.24 5.50
N GLN A 204 -7.24 -8.98 6.38
CA GLN A 204 -7.34 -9.34 7.80
C GLN A 204 -7.99 -8.25 8.68
N LEU A 205 -7.86 -6.98 8.29
CA LEU A 205 -8.24 -5.82 9.09
C LEU A 205 -9.40 -5.00 8.50
N GLY A 206 -10.08 -5.51 7.47
CA GLY A 206 -11.29 -4.84 6.98
C GLY A 206 -11.03 -3.62 6.11
N GLY A 207 -10.05 -3.70 5.21
CA GLY A 207 -9.66 -2.56 4.38
C GLY A 207 -10.53 -2.28 3.16
N TYR A 208 -11.12 -3.32 2.55
CA TYR A 208 -11.92 -3.16 1.33
C TYR A 208 -13.29 -2.53 1.57
N SER A 209 -13.77 -1.72 0.61
CA SER A 209 -15.11 -1.11 0.67
C SER A 209 -16.24 -2.13 0.76
N ARG A 210 -16.04 -3.34 0.21
CA ARG A 210 -17.01 -4.44 0.33
C ARG A 210 -17.15 -4.98 1.75
N HIS A 211 -16.15 -4.81 2.62
CA HIS A 211 -16.28 -5.15 4.03
C HIS A 211 -17.31 -4.27 4.72
N ARG A 212 -17.27 -2.95 4.43
CA ARG A 212 -18.31 -2.02 4.89
C ARG A 212 -19.68 -2.40 4.33
N ALA A 213 -19.78 -2.68 3.03
CA ALA A 213 -21.04 -3.12 2.43
C ALA A 213 -21.56 -4.45 3.04
N ALA A 214 -20.67 -5.38 3.41
CA ALA A 214 -21.04 -6.60 4.12
C ALA A 214 -21.58 -6.30 5.53
N TRP A 215 -20.95 -5.37 6.25
CA TRP A 215 -21.47 -4.90 7.54
C TRP A 215 -22.83 -4.19 7.40
N GLU A 216 -23.03 -3.36 6.39
CA GLU A 216 -24.32 -2.70 6.14
C GLU A 216 -25.44 -3.70 5.84
N ARG A 217 -25.10 -4.84 5.22
CA ARG A 217 -26.03 -5.90 4.86
C ARG A 217 -26.41 -6.81 6.02
N GLY A 218 -25.43 -7.27 6.80
CA GLY A 218 -25.64 -8.31 7.83
C GLY A 218 -24.75 -8.14 9.06
N GLN A 219 -24.30 -6.91 9.33
CA GLN A 219 -23.52 -6.52 10.50
C GLN A 219 -22.28 -7.42 10.70
N TRP A 220 -22.05 -7.90 11.92
CA TRP A 220 -20.86 -8.67 12.29
C TRP A 220 -20.78 -10.03 11.62
N GLU A 221 -21.92 -10.68 11.35
CA GLU A 221 -21.94 -12.01 10.76
C GLU A 221 -21.43 -11.96 9.32
N ASP A 222 -22.02 -11.06 8.52
CA ASP A 222 -21.66 -10.90 7.11
C ASP A 222 -20.26 -10.31 6.94
N LEU A 223 -19.87 -9.34 7.79
CA LEU A 223 -18.50 -8.83 7.82
C LEU A 223 -17.50 -9.95 8.13
N GLY A 224 -17.77 -10.76 9.16
CA GLY A 224 -16.90 -11.88 9.53
C GLY A 224 -16.78 -12.93 8.43
N ARG A 225 -17.87 -13.22 7.72
CA ARG A 225 -17.87 -14.13 6.57
C ARG A 225 -17.01 -13.58 5.43
N GLU A 226 -17.15 -12.30 5.10
CA GLU A 226 -16.39 -11.65 4.04
C GLU A 226 -14.88 -11.64 4.34
N ILE A 227 -14.50 -11.29 5.58
CA ILE A 227 -13.09 -11.30 6.04
C ILE A 227 -12.50 -12.71 5.95
N ARG A 228 -13.25 -13.74 6.37
CA ARG A 228 -12.77 -15.13 6.30
C ARG A 228 -12.49 -15.54 4.85
N VAL A 229 -13.42 -15.26 3.94
CA VAL A 229 -13.27 -15.57 2.52
C VAL A 229 -12.02 -14.91 1.93
N ASP A 230 -11.72 -13.68 2.33
CA ASP A 230 -10.54 -12.95 1.86
C ASP A 230 -9.23 -13.55 2.35
N VAL A 231 -9.16 -13.88 3.63
CA VAL A 231 -7.99 -14.55 4.21
C VAL A 231 -7.76 -15.92 3.56
N GLU A 232 -8.82 -16.70 3.32
CA GLU A 232 -8.72 -18.02 2.68
C GLU A 232 -8.29 -17.95 1.21
N ARG A 233 -8.66 -16.88 0.48
CA ARG A 233 -8.40 -16.76 -0.96
C ARG A 233 -7.17 -15.93 -1.31
N ILE A 234 -6.55 -15.24 -0.37
CA ILE A 234 -5.45 -14.30 -0.67
C ILE A 234 -4.31 -14.96 -1.44
N ALA A 235 -4.00 -16.23 -1.14
CA ALA A 235 -2.94 -16.98 -1.81
C ALA A 235 -3.17 -17.09 -3.32
N THR A 236 -4.38 -17.44 -3.74
CA THR A 236 -4.73 -17.65 -5.14
C THR A 236 -5.15 -16.36 -5.84
N ARG A 237 -5.74 -15.40 -5.10
CA ARG A 237 -6.27 -14.15 -5.67
C ARG A 237 -5.21 -13.07 -5.84
N ASN A 238 -4.22 -13.02 -4.95
CA ASN A 238 -3.24 -11.94 -4.88
C ASN A 238 -1.81 -12.47 -4.96
N LEU A 239 -1.40 -13.29 -3.99
CA LEU A 239 0.03 -13.59 -3.78
C LEU A 239 0.70 -14.25 -4.98
N GLY A 240 0.02 -15.19 -5.65
CA GLY A 240 0.57 -15.80 -6.86
C GLY A 240 0.82 -14.80 -8.00
N ARG A 241 -0.08 -13.83 -8.21
CA ARG A 241 0.12 -12.73 -9.19
C ARG A 241 1.28 -11.85 -8.77
N ASP A 242 1.27 -11.41 -7.52
CA ASP A 242 2.18 -10.38 -7.03
C ASP A 242 3.63 -10.89 -6.95
N ASP A 243 3.81 -12.17 -6.61
CA ASP A 243 5.12 -12.83 -6.61
C ASP A 243 5.77 -12.87 -8.01
N ARG A 244 5.02 -13.30 -9.05
CA ARG A 244 5.53 -13.35 -10.42
C ARG A 244 5.87 -11.98 -10.98
N ILE A 245 5.03 -10.99 -10.68
CA ILE A 245 5.22 -9.61 -11.09
C ILE A 245 6.49 -9.00 -10.48
N VAL A 246 6.74 -9.25 -9.19
CA VAL A 246 7.95 -8.74 -8.51
C VAL A 246 9.20 -9.51 -8.93
N SER A 247 9.09 -10.83 -9.08
CA SER A 247 10.19 -11.72 -9.44
C SER A 247 10.73 -11.46 -10.84
N ASP A 248 9.88 -11.05 -11.79
CA ASP A 248 10.31 -10.64 -13.14
C ASP A 248 11.33 -9.49 -13.12
N ASN A 249 11.28 -8.63 -12.08
CA ASN A 249 12.24 -7.56 -11.86
C ASN A 249 13.48 -8.00 -11.04
N SER A 250 13.70 -9.31 -10.87
CA SER A 250 14.79 -9.88 -10.06
C SER A 250 14.78 -9.34 -8.62
N LYS A 251 13.60 -9.23 -8.03
CA LYS A 251 13.38 -8.85 -6.64
C LYS A 251 12.52 -9.89 -5.92
N GLU A 252 12.74 -10.03 -4.62
CA GLU A 252 11.98 -10.90 -3.75
C GLU A 252 10.92 -10.10 -3.00
N SER A 253 9.68 -10.58 -3.01
CA SER A 253 8.59 -9.98 -2.24
C SER A 253 8.47 -10.63 -0.85
N ARG A 254 8.37 -9.83 0.21
CA ARG A 254 8.15 -10.30 1.59
C ARG A 254 6.96 -9.58 2.20
N TYR A 255 6.09 -10.34 2.89
CA TYR A 255 4.77 -9.87 3.33
C TYR A 255 4.64 -9.91 4.87
N PRO A 256 4.98 -8.84 5.61
CA PRO A 256 4.93 -8.84 7.08
C PRO A 256 3.57 -9.19 7.67
N PHE A 257 2.48 -8.67 7.09
CA PHE A 257 1.13 -8.95 7.56
C PHE A 257 0.69 -10.42 7.40
N LEU A 258 1.39 -11.19 6.56
CA LEU A 258 1.11 -12.61 6.33
C LEU A 258 2.07 -13.54 7.08
N ALA A 259 2.82 -13.01 8.05
CA ALA A 259 3.58 -13.85 8.97
C ALA A 259 2.64 -14.72 9.81
N ALA A 260 3.01 -15.97 10.03
CA ALA A 260 2.16 -16.93 10.75
C ALA A 260 1.75 -16.42 12.15
N ASN A 261 2.63 -15.72 12.85
CA ASN A 261 2.34 -15.10 14.15
C ASN A 261 1.34 -13.92 14.03
N VAL A 262 1.50 -13.06 13.02
CA VAL A 262 0.57 -11.95 12.75
C VAL A 262 -0.81 -12.48 12.33
N VAL A 263 -0.86 -13.46 11.43
CA VAL A 263 -2.11 -14.12 11.01
C VAL A 263 -2.81 -14.76 12.21
N ARG A 264 -2.07 -15.52 13.04
CA ARG A 264 -2.63 -16.12 14.26
C ARG A 264 -3.21 -15.08 15.22
N LEU A 265 -2.48 -13.98 15.45
CA LEU A 265 -2.96 -12.87 16.28
C LEU A 265 -4.26 -12.28 15.70
N LEU A 266 -4.27 -11.92 14.42
CA LEU A 266 -5.42 -11.25 13.80
C LEU A 266 -6.63 -12.19 13.64
N SER A 267 -6.41 -13.49 13.41
CA SER A 267 -7.50 -14.48 13.37
C SER A 267 -8.15 -14.70 14.73
N SER A 268 -7.38 -14.60 15.83
CA SER A 268 -7.90 -14.74 17.20
C SER A 268 -8.45 -13.44 17.80
N THR A 269 -8.12 -12.29 17.20
CA THR A 269 -8.60 -10.99 17.66
C THR A 269 -10.07 -10.77 17.24
N PRO A 270 -10.96 -10.36 18.17
CA PRO A 270 -12.35 -10.02 17.85
C PRO A 270 -12.48 -8.99 16.74
N LEU A 271 -13.52 -9.11 15.89
CA LEU A 271 -13.72 -8.20 14.74
C LEU A 271 -13.79 -6.74 15.16
N ASP A 272 -14.55 -6.43 16.21
CA ASP A 272 -14.74 -5.09 16.78
C ASP A 272 -13.47 -4.50 17.44
N ARG A 273 -12.41 -5.31 17.59
CA ARG A 273 -11.07 -4.86 17.99
C ARG A 273 -10.14 -4.64 16.80
N LYS A 274 -10.48 -5.17 15.62
CA LYS A 274 -9.73 -5.00 14.37
C LYS A 274 -10.26 -3.86 13.51
N MET A 275 -11.58 -3.77 13.41
CA MET A 275 -12.32 -2.90 12.51
C MET A 275 -13.72 -2.62 13.07
N ASP A 276 -14.26 -1.43 12.83
CA ASP A 276 -15.61 -1.10 13.29
C ASP A 276 -16.28 -0.13 12.31
N MET A 277 -17.19 -0.67 11.50
CA MET A 277 -17.85 0.07 10.42
C MET A 277 -18.89 1.07 10.92
N ARG A 278 -19.19 1.11 12.23
CA ARG A 278 -20.00 2.19 12.82
C ARG A 278 -19.28 3.52 12.78
N TYR A 279 -17.95 3.52 12.75
CA TYR A 279 -17.16 4.73 12.52
C TYR A 279 -17.21 5.15 11.06
N ALA A 280 -17.00 6.46 10.86
CA ALA A 280 -16.91 7.06 9.54
C ALA A 280 -15.86 6.37 8.66
N ARG A 281 -16.07 6.47 7.35
CA ARG A 281 -15.15 5.93 6.34
C ARG A 281 -13.77 6.56 6.52
N GLY A 282 -12.74 5.72 6.56
CA GLY A 282 -11.35 6.14 6.80
C GLY A 282 -10.92 6.06 8.27
N ILE A 283 -11.84 5.77 9.19
CA ILE A 283 -11.54 5.52 10.61
C ILE A 283 -11.83 4.06 10.97
N GLY A 284 -13.03 3.58 10.64
CA GLY A 284 -13.50 2.24 11.03
C GLY A 284 -12.78 1.08 10.34
N GLU A 285 -12.39 1.26 9.09
CA GLU A 285 -11.59 0.30 8.33
C GLU A 285 -10.17 0.24 8.88
N LYS A 286 -9.64 -0.96 9.15
CA LYS A 286 -8.29 -1.14 9.70
C LYS A 286 -8.04 -0.44 11.02
N LEU A 287 -9.09 -0.26 11.84
CA LEU A 287 -9.06 0.48 13.09
C LEU A 287 -7.83 0.15 13.96
N LEU A 288 -7.54 -1.14 14.16
CA LEU A 288 -6.40 -1.55 15.00
C LEU A 288 -5.04 -1.06 14.45
N LEU A 289 -4.86 -1.17 13.13
CA LEU A 289 -3.63 -0.73 12.48
C LEU A 289 -3.51 0.80 12.44
N ARG A 290 -4.63 1.51 12.31
CA ARG A 290 -4.66 2.97 12.40
C ARG A 290 -4.30 3.46 13.80
N LEU A 291 -4.83 2.81 14.83
CA LEU A 291 -4.48 3.09 16.22
C LEU A 291 -2.99 2.84 16.48
N LEU A 292 -2.44 1.74 15.95
CA LEU A 292 -1.00 1.49 16.00
C LEU A 292 -0.21 2.58 15.28
N ALA A 293 -0.56 2.89 14.03
CA ALA A 293 0.12 3.94 13.25
C ALA A 293 0.10 5.29 13.99
N TYR A 294 -1.03 5.64 14.58
CA TYR A 294 -1.16 6.83 15.42
C TYR A 294 -0.22 6.79 16.65
N GLN A 295 -0.15 5.66 17.37
CA GLN A 295 0.76 5.47 18.51
C GLN A 295 2.24 5.54 18.10
N LEU A 296 2.57 5.19 16.86
CA LEU A 296 3.90 5.36 16.28
C LEU A 296 4.22 6.82 15.88
N GLY A 297 3.26 7.75 15.99
CA GLY A 297 3.41 9.14 15.60
C GLY A 297 3.02 9.46 14.15
N LEU A 298 2.44 8.50 13.42
CA LEU A 298 1.98 8.66 12.03
C LEU A 298 0.57 9.25 11.99
N THR A 299 0.42 10.48 12.46
CA THR A 299 -0.89 11.12 12.67
C THR A 299 -1.68 11.25 11.37
N ASN A 300 -1.05 11.71 10.29
CA ASN A 300 -1.72 11.91 9.01
C ASN A 300 -2.10 10.55 8.39
N ALA A 301 -1.14 9.62 8.29
CA ALA A 301 -1.41 8.34 7.66
C ALA A 301 -2.44 7.49 8.42
N SER A 302 -2.55 7.66 9.74
CA SER A 302 -3.54 6.96 10.56
C SER A 302 -4.99 7.27 10.17
N THR A 303 -5.27 8.42 9.56
CA THR A 303 -6.63 8.86 9.20
C THR A 303 -6.90 8.91 7.70
N LEU A 304 -5.90 8.60 6.87
CA LEU A 304 -6.07 8.51 5.41
C LEU A 304 -6.99 7.35 5.02
N ALA A 305 -8.10 7.68 4.37
CA ALA A 305 -9.01 6.68 3.82
C ALA A 305 -8.31 5.83 2.75
N LYS A 306 -8.60 4.51 2.75
CA LYS A 306 -8.01 3.60 1.76
C LYS A 306 -8.39 4.01 0.34
N ARG A 307 -7.39 4.01 -0.53
CA ARG A 307 -7.55 3.97 -1.99
C ARG A 307 -6.91 2.71 -2.53
N ALA A 308 -7.57 2.03 -3.47
CA ALA A 308 -6.92 0.91 -4.16
C ALA A 308 -5.88 1.45 -5.13
N ILE A 309 -4.73 0.76 -5.21
CA ILE A 309 -3.56 1.20 -5.99
C ILE A 309 -3.91 1.55 -7.44
N GLN A 310 -4.79 0.78 -8.07
CA GLN A 310 -5.20 1.03 -9.46
C GLN A 310 -5.90 2.38 -9.69
N PHE A 311 -6.57 2.90 -8.66
CA PHE A 311 -7.21 4.22 -8.71
C PHE A 311 -6.28 5.32 -8.19
N GLY A 312 -5.44 4.98 -7.23
CA GLY A 312 -4.52 5.90 -6.58
C GLY A 312 -3.33 6.32 -7.44
N ALA A 313 -2.69 5.34 -8.09
CA ALA A 313 -1.61 5.52 -9.07
C ALA A 313 -2.11 5.84 -10.50
N ARG A 314 -3.43 5.75 -10.72
CA ARG A 314 -4.12 5.95 -12.01
C ARG A 314 -3.79 4.92 -13.12
N THR A 315 -3.49 3.68 -12.77
CA THR A 315 -3.38 2.58 -13.77
C THR A 315 -4.72 2.12 -14.32
N ALA A 316 -5.82 2.34 -13.60
CA ALA A 316 -7.15 2.00 -14.09
C ALA A 316 -7.61 2.96 -15.21
N LYS A 317 -8.36 2.43 -16.19
CA LYS A 317 -9.06 3.19 -17.24
C LYS A 317 -8.12 4.02 -18.16
N MET A 318 -6.94 3.51 -18.47
CA MET A 318 -6.02 4.18 -19.41
C MET A 318 -6.52 4.16 -20.86
N GLU A 319 -7.26 3.12 -21.29
CA GLU A 319 -7.76 2.96 -22.67
C GLU A 319 -9.21 3.42 -22.86
N THR A 320 -9.59 3.85 -24.08
CA THR A 320 -10.94 4.30 -24.47
C THR A 320 -11.97 3.16 -24.45
N GLY A 321 -12.76 3.07 -23.38
CA GLY A 321 -13.87 2.12 -23.24
C GLY A 321 -14.41 2.05 -21.80
N SER A 322 -15.67 1.64 -21.64
CA SER A 322 -16.30 1.39 -20.33
C SER A 322 -16.03 -0.06 -19.88
N THR A 323 -14.75 -0.43 -19.80
CA THR A 323 -14.38 -1.80 -19.41
C THR A 323 -14.42 -1.91 -17.89
N LYS A 324 -15.24 -2.82 -17.35
CA LYS A 324 -15.35 -3.06 -15.91
C LYS A 324 -14.12 -3.82 -15.42
N GLY A 325 -13.73 -3.63 -14.15
CA GLY A 325 -12.55 -4.27 -13.58
C GLY A 325 -12.57 -5.82 -13.60
N HIS A 326 -13.77 -6.43 -13.62
CA HIS A 326 -13.96 -7.87 -13.68
C HIS A 326 -13.99 -8.44 -15.12
N THR A 327 -13.88 -7.59 -16.14
CA THR A 327 -13.80 -8.05 -17.53
C THR A 327 -12.50 -8.82 -17.73
N ARG A 328 -12.57 -9.95 -18.45
CA ARG A 328 -11.39 -10.74 -18.80
C ARG A 328 -10.52 -10.01 -19.81
N LEU A 329 -9.21 -10.19 -19.68
CA LEU A 329 -8.20 -9.81 -20.66
C LEU A 329 -8.41 -10.73 -21.88
N GLN A 330 -8.48 -10.13 -23.07
CA GLN A 330 -8.62 -10.87 -24.33
C GLN A 330 -7.32 -11.51 -24.74
#